data_AF-A0A7S0KDC3-F1
#
_entry.id   AF-A0A7S0KDC3-F1
#
_cell.length_a   1.000
_cell.length_b   1.000
_cell.length_c   1.000
_cell.angle_alpha   90.00
_cell.angle_beta   90.00
_cell.angle_gamma   90.00
#
_symmetry.space_group_name_H-M   'P 1'
#
loop_
_entity.id
_entity.type
_entity.pdbx_description
1 polymer ?
#
loop_
_entity_poly.entity_id
_entity_poly.type
_entity_poly.pdbx_seq_one_letter_code
_entity_poly.pdbx_strand_id
1 'polypeptide(L)'
;ARGAGADSGGVMDRVVSQLLAELDGANASVSSFCTSKTDAKNDVKSKMLFVIGATNRPDLVDPALLRPGRFDRLLYVGVDETTEGRVKVLAALTKKFTLEPPLQSSDGASSSLEALARMVPRRFTGADMYALCADAWTRAAKRTVREREREERERGVAAFGSGSQSAVVVVRWRDFGDALAELTPSLTDADLARYRRLREEFE
;
A
#
# COMPACT_ATOMS: atom_id res chain seq x y z
N ALA A 1 -34.89 24.05 -31.47
CA ALA A 1 -34.57 23.62 -30.09
C ALA A 1 -33.95 22.23 -30.13
N ARG A 2 -32.63 22.13 -29.91
CA ARG A 2 -31.90 20.88 -29.60
C ARG A 2 -30.94 21.22 -28.46
N GLY A 3 -31.01 20.40 -27.41
CA GLY A 3 -30.70 20.72 -26.00
C GLY A 3 -29.30 21.27 -25.75
N ALA A 4 -29.08 22.19 -24.80
CA ALA A 4 -29.57 22.24 -23.41
C ALA A 4 -29.10 21.02 -22.61
N GLY A 5 -27.87 21.13 -22.10
CA GLY A 5 -27.18 20.17 -21.26
C GLY A 5 -25.69 20.51 -21.16
N ALA A 6 -25.39 21.78 -20.85
CA ALA A 6 -24.06 22.20 -20.51
C ALA A 6 -23.75 21.69 -19.09
N ASP A 7 -22.74 20.84 -18.96
CA ASP A 7 -21.91 20.76 -17.77
C ASP A 7 -20.53 20.20 -18.18
N SER A 8 -19.48 21.00 -17.98
CA SER A 8 -18.05 20.66 -18.15
C SER A 8 -17.64 20.10 -19.53
N GLY A 9 -17.46 21.01 -20.50
CA GLY A 9 -17.41 20.72 -21.94
C GLY A 9 -16.29 19.79 -22.42
N GLY A 10 -16.59 18.51 -22.66
CA GLY A 10 -15.86 17.61 -23.57
C GLY A 10 -14.37 17.38 -23.31
N VAL A 11 -13.77 18.03 -22.30
CA VAL A 11 -12.36 17.89 -21.92
C VAL A 11 -12.12 16.46 -21.46
N MET A 12 -13.04 15.89 -20.69
CA MET A 12 -12.96 14.50 -20.25
C MET A 12 -12.93 13.54 -21.44
N ASP A 13 -13.84 13.68 -22.40
CA ASP A 13 -13.88 12.84 -23.60
C ASP A 13 -12.62 12.99 -24.46
N ARG A 14 -12.08 14.22 -24.57
CA ARG A 14 -10.82 14.48 -25.29
C ARG A 14 -9.63 13.84 -24.60
N VAL A 15 -9.56 13.92 -23.27
CA VAL A 15 -8.50 13.31 -22.47
C VAL A 15 -8.57 11.78 -22.59
N VAL A 16 -9.76 11.19 -22.53
CA VAL A 16 -9.94 9.75 -22.73
C VAL A 16 -9.54 9.35 -24.15
N SER A 17 -10.00 10.08 -25.17
CA SER A 17 -9.66 9.80 -26.57
C SER A 17 -8.15 9.89 -26.82
N GLN A 18 -7.49 10.88 -26.22
CA GLN A 18 -6.04 11.05 -26.33
C GLN A 18 -5.30 9.91 -25.63
N LEU A 19 -5.73 9.52 -24.43
CA LEU A 19 -5.15 8.37 -23.72
C LEU A 19 -5.28 7.08 -24.55
N LEU A 20 -6.44 6.84 -25.16
CA LEU A 20 -6.67 5.67 -26.02
C LEU A 20 -5.74 5.67 -27.24
N ALA A 21 -5.58 6.81 -27.90
CA ALA A 21 -4.68 6.93 -29.05
C ALA A 21 -3.21 6.68 -28.67
N GLU A 22 -2.77 7.18 -27.51
CA GLU A 22 -1.42 6.95 -26.99
C GLU A 22 -1.19 5.49 -26.59
N LEU A 23 -2.18 4.82 -25.99
CA LEU A 23 -2.09 3.39 -25.66
C LEU A 23 -1.99 2.51 -26.91
N ASP A 24 -2.78 2.82 -27.94
CA ASP A 24 -2.72 2.12 -29.23
C ASP A 24 -1.37 2.39 -29.93
N GLY A 25 -0.88 3.63 -29.88
CA GLY A 25 0.42 4.04 -30.46
C GLY A 25 1.63 3.47 -29.72
N ALA A 26 1.56 3.34 -28.41
CA ALA A 26 2.59 2.69 -27.58
C ALA A 26 2.75 1.21 -27.97
N ASN A 27 1.66 0.50 -28.18
CA ASN A 27 1.71 -0.90 -28.58
C ASN A 27 2.24 -1.09 -30.02
N ALA A 28 1.95 -0.14 -30.92
CA ALA A 28 2.46 -0.14 -32.30
C ALA A 28 3.96 0.24 -32.39
N SER A 29 4.42 1.18 -31.56
CA SER A 29 5.83 1.62 -31.55
C SER A 29 6.76 0.59 -30.92
N VAL A 30 6.30 -0.19 -29.92
CA VAL A 30 7.06 -1.32 -29.36
C VAL A 30 7.22 -2.45 -30.38
N SER A 31 6.22 -2.68 -31.26
CA SER A 31 6.27 -3.69 -32.33
C SER A 31 7.15 -3.30 -33.53
N SER A 32 7.27 -2.01 -33.84
CA SER A 32 8.04 -1.52 -35.01
C SER A 32 9.50 -1.22 -34.66
N PHE A 33 9.80 -0.88 -33.40
CA PHE A 33 11.18 -0.73 -32.92
C PHE A 33 11.92 -2.08 -32.79
N CYS A 34 11.20 -3.19 -32.59
CA CYS A 34 11.81 -4.52 -32.48
C CYS A 34 12.02 -5.24 -33.83
N THR A 35 11.69 -4.63 -34.97
CA THR A 35 11.89 -5.24 -36.31
C THR A 35 13.09 -4.68 -37.09
N SER A 36 13.76 -3.62 -36.64
CA SER A 36 15.03 -3.20 -37.26
C SER A 36 16.18 -4.11 -36.80
N LYS A 37 16.28 -5.28 -37.46
CA LYS A 37 17.51 -6.08 -37.55
C LYS A 37 18.61 -5.27 -38.25
N THR A 38 19.24 -4.33 -37.57
CA THR A 38 20.53 -3.78 -38.00
C THR A 38 21.33 -3.41 -36.76
N ASP A 39 22.51 -4.02 -36.66
CA ASP A 39 23.62 -3.70 -35.76
C ASP A 39 23.76 -4.58 -34.49
N ALA A 40 24.35 -5.76 -34.73
CA ALA A 40 24.74 -6.79 -33.78
C ALA A 40 25.85 -6.39 -32.77
N LYS A 41 25.96 -5.12 -32.34
CA LYS A 41 26.98 -4.68 -31.37
C LYS A 41 26.55 -3.62 -30.36
N ASN A 42 25.29 -3.21 -30.35
CA ASN A 42 24.80 -2.30 -29.34
C ASN A 42 23.62 -2.96 -28.64
N ASP A 43 23.78 -3.24 -27.35
CA ASP A 43 22.79 -3.83 -26.44
C ASP A 43 21.65 -2.83 -26.18
N VAL A 44 20.96 -2.43 -27.26
CA VAL A 44 19.76 -1.61 -27.20
C VAL A 44 18.66 -2.54 -26.73
N LYS A 45 18.56 -2.71 -25.40
CA LYS A 45 17.37 -3.24 -24.75
C LYS A 45 16.16 -2.60 -25.38
N SER A 46 15.40 -3.36 -26.15
CA SER A 46 14.07 -2.99 -26.63
C SER A 46 13.26 -2.52 -25.42
N LYS A 47 13.02 -1.22 -25.31
CA LYS A 47 12.29 -0.64 -24.17
C LYS A 47 10.83 -1.08 -24.30
N MET A 48 10.49 -2.15 -23.59
CA MET A 48 9.13 -2.63 -23.47
C MET A 48 8.37 -1.70 -22.52
N LEU A 49 7.33 -1.03 -23.01
CA LEU A 49 6.47 -0.19 -22.19
C LEU A 49 5.34 -1.05 -21.61
N PHE A 50 5.17 -0.99 -20.29
CA PHE A 50 4.04 -1.59 -19.59
C PHE A 50 3.22 -0.49 -18.94
N VAL A 51 1.91 -0.51 -19.16
CA VAL A 51 0.98 0.44 -18.53
C VAL A 51 0.16 -0.29 -17.49
N ILE A 52 0.17 0.21 -16.25
CA ILE A 52 -0.58 -0.35 -15.13
C ILE A 52 -1.52 0.74 -14.61
N GLY A 53 -2.82 0.43 -14.57
CA GLY A 53 -3.84 1.26 -13.94
C GLY A 53 -4.31 0.65 -12.62
N ALA A 54 -4.67 1.50 -11.65
CA ALA A 54 -5.27 1.07 -10.39
C ALA A 54 -6.56 1.87 -10.15
N THR A 55 -7.66 1.17 -9.81
CA THR A 55 -8.96 1.80 -9.51
C THR A 55 -9.69 1.03 -8.42
N ASN A 56 -10.36 1.74 -7.52
CA ASN A 56 -11.29 1.17 -6.54
C ASN A 56 -12.74 1.15 -7.06
N ARG A 57 -12.98 1.65 -8.28
CA ARG A 57 -14.29 1.74 -8.94
C ARG A 57 -14.19 1.25 -10.38
N PRO A 58 -14.01 -0.07 -10.61
CA PRO A 58 -13.95 -0.62 -11.96
C PRO A 58 -15.29 -0.49 -12.71
N ASP A 59 -16.40 -0.35 -11.97
CA ASP A 59 -17.75 -0.06 -12.50
C ASP A 59 -17.84 1.25 -13.29
N LEU A 60 -16.92 2.20 -13.03
CA LEU A 60 -16.89 3.49 -13.70
C LEU A 60 -15.87 3.58 -14.85
N VAL A 61 -15.16 2.50 -15.16
CA VAL A 61 -14.16 2.50 -16.22
C VAL A 61 -14.85 2.38 -17.58
N ASP A 62 -14.46 3.22 -18.53
CA ASP A 62 -14.96 3.16 -19.91
C ASP A 62 -14.62 1.79 -20.53
N PRO A 63 -15.61 1.01 -21.02
CA PRO A 63 -15.36 -0.27 -21.70
C PRO A 63 -14.39 -0.19 -22.89
N ALA A 64 -14.23 0.99 -23.52
CA ALA A 64 -13.25 1.19 -24.58
C ALA A 64 -11.80 1.00 -24.08
N LEU A 65 -11.52 1.30 -22.82
CA LEU A 65 -10.20 1.11 -22.20
C LEU A 65 -9.88 -0.37 -21.95
N LEU A 66 -10.91 -1.22 -21.83
CA LEU A 66 -10.78 -2.66 -21.51
C LEU A 66 -10.67 -3.55 -22.76
N ARG A 67 -10.58 -2.95 -23.96
CA ARG A 67 -10.43 -3.72 -25.20
C ARG A 67 -9.01 -4.34 -25.32
N PRO A 68 -8.87 -5.47 -26.04
CA PRO A 68 -7.56 -6.09 -26.29
C PRO A 68 -6.50 -5.10 -26.77
N GLY A 69 -5.30 -5.20 -26.23
CA GLY A 69 -4.21 -4.26 -26.51
C GLY A 69 -4.30 -2.91 -25.79
N ARG A 70 -5.08 -2.81 -24.70
CA ARG A 70 -5.11 -1.65 -23.80
C ARG A 70 -4.99 -2.14 -22.35
N PHE A 71 -6.03 -1.96 -21.52
CA PHE A 71 -6.12 -2.58 -20.19
C PHE A 71 -6.88 -3.91 -20.29
N ASP A 72 -6.33 -4.85 -21.05
CA ASP A 72 -6.95 -6.15 -21.32
C ASP A 72 -6.60 -7.24 -20.28
N ARG A 73 -5.69 -6.93 -19.34
CA ARG A 73 -5.37 -7.76 -18.18
C ARG A 73 -5.88 -7.11 -16.91
N LEU A 74 -6.92 -7.70 -16.33
CA LEU A 74 -7.48 -7.27 -15.06
C LEU A 74 -6.92 -8.12 -13.93
N LEU A 75 -6.44 -7.46 -12.87
CA LEU A 75 -5.90 -8.11 -11.68
C LEU A 75 -6.65 -7.60 -10.45
N TYR A 76 -7.37 -8.49 -9.78
CA TYR A 76 -8.03 -8.17 -8.54
C TYR A 76 -7.02 -8.15 -7.39
N VAL A 77 -6.95 -7.03 -6.67
CA VAL A 77 -6.12 -6.86 -5.47
C VAL A 77 -7.03 -6.73 -4.26
N GLY A 78 -7.18 -7.83 -3.52
CA GLY A 78 -8.05 -7.92 -2.36
C GLY A 78 -7.32 -7.79 -1.02
N VAL A 79 -8.10 -7.92 0.05
CA VAL A 79 -7.57 -8.01 1.42
C VAL A 79 -6.96 -9.39 1.66
N ASP A 80 -5.84 -9.43 2.39
CA ASP A 80 -5.20 -10.69 2.79
C ASP A 80 -6.06 -11.48 3.78
N GLU A 81 -6.61 -12.61 3.34
CA GLU A 81 -7.44 -13.49 4.18
C GLU A 81 -6.61 -14.42 5.07
N THR A 82 -5.38 -14.74 4.67
CA THR A 82 -4.52 -15.69 5.38
C THR A 82 -3.69 -14.98 6.45
N THR A 83 -3.46 -15.65 7.57
CA THR A 83 -2.56 -15.14 8.61
C THR A 83 -1.15 -14.96 8.07
N GLU A 84 -0.68 -15.88 7.21
CA GLU A 84 0.64 -15.82 6.57
C GLU A 84 0.81 -14.57 5.69
N GLY A 85 -0.21 -14.19 4.91
CA GLY A 85 -0.21 -12.96 4.11
C GLY A 85 -0.08 -11.73 4.99
N ARG A 86 -0.89 -11.66 6.05
CA ARG A 86 -0.86 -10.57 7.04
C ARG A 86 0.49 -10.46 7.76
N VAL A 87 1.12 -11.60 8.08
CA VAL A 87 2.49 -11.61 8.64
C VAL A 87 3.49 -11.00 7.66
N LYS A 88 3.40 -11.30 6.37
CA LYS A 88 4.29 -10.70 5.35
C LYS A 88 4.10 -9.20 5.24
N VAL A 89 2.84 -8.73 5.26
CA VAL A 89 2.53 -7.29 5.24
C VAL A 89 3.08 -6.59 6.49
N LEU A 90 2.79 -7.12 7.68
CA LEU A 90 3.30 -6.57 8.93
C LEU A 90 4.82 -6.56 8.96
N ALA A 91 5.48 -7.65 8.54
CA ALA A 91 6.93 -7.72 8.45
C ALA A 91 7.53 -6.67 7.50
N ALA A 92 6.86 -6.41 6.36
CA ALA A 92 7.28 -5.37 5.43
C ALA A 92 7.13 -3.96 6.03
N LEU A 93 6.01 -3.71 6.72
CA LEU A 93 5.71 -2.42 7.36
C LEU A 93 6.66 -2.14 8.54
N THR A 94 6.99 -3.15 9.33
CA THR A 94 7.87 -3.02 10.49
C THR A 94 9.36 -3.18 10.15
N LYS A 95 9.73 -3.35 8.87
CA LYS A 95 11.11 -3.58 8.45
C LYS A 95 12.10 -2.51 8.91
N LYS A 96 11.63 -1.26 9.05
CA LYS A 96 12.43 -0.11 9.49
C LYS A 96 12.30 0.19 10.99
N PHE A 97 11.49 -0.57 11.72
CA PHE A 97 11.24 -0.33 13.13
C PHE A 97 12.27 -1.06 13.98
N THR A 98 12.71 -0.45 15.07
CA THR A 98 13.40 -1.17 16.13
C THR A 98 12.33 -1.80 17.02
N LEU A 99 12.06 -3.09 16.82
CA LEU A 99 11.09 -3.82 17.62
C LEU A 99 11.72 -4.34 18.92
N GLU A 100 10.91 -4.42 19.97
CA GLU A 100 11.22 -5.18 21.17
C GLU A 100 11.56 -6.65 20.81
N PRO A 101 12.53 -7.28 21.49
CA PRO A 101 12.85 -8.68 21.25
C PRO A 101 11.59 -9.55 21.26
N PRO A 102 11.53 -10.59 20.40
CA PRO A 102 10.37 -11.46 20.36
C PRO A 102 10.19 -12.16 21.70
N LEU A 103 8.92 -12.34 22.12
CA LEU A 103 8.59 -13.20 23.26
C LEU A 103 9.13 -14.60 22.95
N GLN A 104 10.11 -15.07 23.72
CA GLN A 104 10.65 -16.41 23.56
C GLN A 104 9.58 -17.42 24.00
N SER A 105 8.89 -18.05 23.05
CA SER A 105 8.19 -19.32 23.28
C SER A 105 9.14 -20.47 22.95
N SER A 106 9.13 -21.50 23.79
CA SER A 106 10.02 -22.67 23.77
C SER A 106 9.94 -23.56 22.52
N ASP A 107 8.96 -23.32 21.64
CA ASP A 107 8.51 -24.34 20.68
C ASP A 107 8.91 -24.05 19.22
N GLY A 108 9.83 -23.11 18.98
CA GLY A 108 10.41 -22.88 17.64
C GLY A 108 9.43 -22.40 16.55
N ALA A 109 8.16 -22.18 16.88
CA ALA A 109 7.12 -21.71 15.98
C ALA A 109 6.47 -20.43 16.51
N SER A 110 6.26 -19.48 15.58
CA SER A 110 5.55 -18.22 15.71
C SER A 110 6.32 -17.02 16.29
N SER A 111 7.01 -16.34 15.37
CA SER A 111 7.43 -14.93 15.50
C SER A 111 6.33 -14.09 16.16
N SER A 112 6.67 -13.15 17.04
CA SER A 112 5.71 -12.24 17.68
C SER A 112 4.82 -11.47 16.69
N LEU A 113 5.26 -11.32 15.44
CA LEU A 113 4.43 -10.81 14.34
C LEU A 113 3.27 -11.73 13.95
N GLU A 114 3.42 -13.06 14.09
CA GLU A 114 2.35 -14.02 13.86
C GLU A 114 1.27 -13.92 14.94
N ALA A 115 1.66 -13.72 16.20
CA ALA A 115 0.71 -13.45 17.27
C ALA A 115 -0.08 -12.16 16.99
N LEU A 116 0.60 -11.08 16.56
CA LEU A 116 -0.05 -9.83 16.15
C LEU A 116 -0.99 -10.06 14.97
N ALA A 117 -0.56 -10.78 13.93
CA ALA A 117 -1.38 -11.08 12.76
C ALA A 117 -2.65 -11.86 13.10
N ARG A 118 -2.61 -12.76 14.11
CA ARG A 118 -3.81 -13.46 14.58
C ARG A 118 -4.79 -12.54 15.30
N MET A 119 -4.30 -11.51 16.00
CA MET A 119 -5.13 -10.52 16.71
C MET A 119 -5.78 -9.51 15.77
N VAL A 120 -5.09 -9.16 14.67
CA VAL A 120 -5.62 -8.22 13.67
C VAL A 120 -6.94 -8.74 13.10
N PRO A 121 -8.01 -7.91 13.03
CA PRO A 121 -9.27 -8.30 12.41
C PRO A 121 -9.07 -8.73 10.95
N ARG A 122 -9.81 -9.75 10.50
CA ARG A 122 -9.73 -10.25 9.10
C ARG A 122 -10.08 -9.19 8.04
N ARG A 123 -10.79 -8.14 8.44
CA ARG A 123 -11.22 -7.05 7.56
C ARG A 123 -10.18 -5.94 7.37
N PHE A 124 -9.06 -6.01 8.09
CA PHE A 124 -8.00 -5.00 7.95
C PHE A 124 -7.38 -5.07 6.56
N THR A 125 -7.43 -3.95 5.85
CA THR A 125 -6.71 -3.74 4.61
C THR A 125 -5.22 -3.50 4.89
N GLY A 126 -4.40 -3.47 3.83
CA GLY A 126 -3.01 -3.04 3.95
C GLY A 126 -2.87 -1.62 4.52
N ALA A 127 -3.83 -0.73 4.25
CA ALA A 127 -3.87 0.62 4.81
C ALA A 127 -4.19 0.61 6.32
N ASP A 128 -5.11 -0.25 6.78
CA ASP A 128 -5.40 -0.41 8.21
C ASP A 128 -4.20 -0.99 8.97
N MET A 129 -3.48 -1.95 8.38
CA MET A 129 -2.23 -2.46 8.96
C MET A 129 -1.12 -1.41 8.99
N TYR A 130 -1.03 -0.55 7.97
CA TYR A 130 -0.12 0.59 7.98
C TYR A 130 -0.46 1.54 9.13
N ALA A 131 -1.74 1.89 9.30
CA ALA A 131 -2.21 2.75 10.38
C ALA A 131 -1.87 2.14 11.76
N LEU A 132 -2.10 0.83 11.94
CA LEU A 132 -1.70 0.10 13.14
C LEU A 132 -0.20 0.24 13.45
N CYS A 133 0.66 0.02 12.45
CA CYS A 133 2.10 0.17 12.63
C CYS A 133 2.51 1.62 12.93
N ALA A 134 1.92 2.59 12.23
CA ALA A 134 2.20 4.01 12.42
C ALA A 134 1.80 4.51 13.82
N ASP A 135 0.64 4.08 14.32
CA ASP A 135 0.15 4.42 15.65
C ASP A 135 1.00 3.77 16.74
N ALA A 136 1.36 2.49 16.59
CA ALA A 136 2.26 1.81 17.51
C ALA A 136 3.62 2.53 17.59
N TRP A 137 4.18 2.93 16.44
CA TRP A 137 5.43 3.69 16.41
C TRP A 137 5.30 5.06 17.07
N THR A 138 4.19 5.77 16.83
CA THR A 138 3.92 7.08 17.43
C THR A 138 3.78 6.99 18.95
N ARG A 139 3.14 5.94 19.46
CA ARG A 139 3.06 5.64 20.92
C ARG A 139 4.45 5.40 21.50
N ALA A 140 5.26 4.59 20.84
CA ALA A 140 6.64 4.34 21.25
C ALA A 140 7.48 5.63 21.26
N ALA A 141 7.38 6.46 20.22
CA ALA A 141 8.08 7.73 20.13
C ALA A 141 7.67 8.69 21.26
N LYS A 142 6.36 8.83 21.53
CA LYS A 142 5.84 9.64 22.65
C LYS A 142 6.36 9.14 24.00
N ARG A 143 6.45 7.83 24.20
CA ARG A 143 7.00 7.22 25.41
C ARG A 143 8.49 7.55 25.57
N THR A 144 9.28 7.38 24.51
CA THR A 144 10.72 7.68 24.54
C THR A 144 11.01 9.15 24.86
N VAL A 145 10.23 10.08 24.31
CA VAL A 145 10.34 11.52 24.63
C VAL A 145 10.03 11.77 26.10
N ARG A 146 8.93 11.23 26.63
CA ARG A 146 8.55 11.41 28.04
C ARG A 146 9.57 10.81 29.03
N GLU A 147 10.14 9.65 28.70
CA GLU A 147 11.20 9.01 29.50
C GLU A 147 12.44 9.91 29.56
N ARG A 148 12.82 10.52 28.42
CA ARG A 148 13.95 11.47 28.34
C ARG A 148 13.71 12.75 29.14
N GLU A 149 12.56 13.39 28.96
CA GLU A 149 12.18 14.60 29.71
C GLU A 149 12.21 14.33 31.24
N ARG A 150 11.76 13.14 31.65
CA ARG A 150 11.80 12.72 33.06
C ARG A 150 13.23 12.54 33.55
N GLU A 151 14.08 11.83 32.80
CA GLU A 151 15.50 11.65 33.15
C GLU A 151 16.25 12.99 33.24
N GLU A 152 15.99 13.91 32.32
CA GLU A 152 16.58 15.25 32.32
C GLU A 152 16.16 16.04 33.57
N ARG A 153 14.87 15.96 33.94
CA ARG A 153 14.35 16.59 35.15
C ARG A 153 14.94 16.00 36.43
N GLU A 154 15.17 14.68 36.46
CA GLU A 154 15.77 13.98 37.59
C GLU A 154 17.28 14.25 37.70
N ARG A 155 18.00 14.44 36.59
CA ARG A 155 19.44 14.76 36.57
C ARG A 155 19.76 16.22 36.92
N GLY A 156 18.76 17.11 37.00
CA GLY A 156 18.91 18.46 37.56
C GLY A 156 19.82 19.40 36.78
N VAL A 157 20.17 19.08 35.52
CA VAL A 157 21.01 19.95 34.68
C VAL A 157 20.13 20.71 33.70
N ALA A 158 20.06 22.03 33.87
CA ALA A 158 19.62 22.96 32.85
C ALA A 158 20.63 22.99 31.69
N ALA A 159 20.75 21.90 30.93
CA ALA A 159 21.55 21.85 29.72
C ALA A 159 20.66 22.26 28.53
N PHE A 160 20.42 23.57 28.41
CA PHE A 160 19.94 24.15 27.16
C PHE A 160 21.03 23.95 26.10
N GLY A 161 20.84 22.93 25.26
CA GLY A 161 21.69 22.66 24.10
C GLY A 161 22.92 21.81 24.38
N SER A 162 22.81 20.49 24.21
CA SER A 162 23.89 19.70 23.61
C SER A 162 23.38 18.35 23.13
N GLY A 163 23.47 18.14 21.81
CA GLY A 163 23.40 16.82 21.20
C GLY A 163 22.00 16.37 20.79
N SER A 164 21.66 16.57 19.52
CA SER A 164 20.67 15.78 18.79
C SER A 164 21.13 14.31 18.72
N GLN A 165 21.20 13.62 19.85
CA GLN A 165 21.30 12.16 19.85
C GLN A 165 19.93 11.64 19.43
N SER A 166 19.86 11.14 18.20
CA SER A 166 18.68 10.45 17.68
C SER A 166 18.37 9.29 18.62
N ALA A 167 17.37 9.48 19.49
CA ALA A 167 16.95 8.46 20.43
C ALA A 167 16.37 7.30 19.62
N VAL A 168 16.91 6.10 19.83
CA VAL A 168 16.38 4.90 19.18
C VAL A 168 15.01 4.61 19.76
N VAL A 169 13.97 4.77 18.94
CA VAL A 169 12.58 4.45 19.32
C VAL A 169 12.40 2.95 19.23
N VAL A 170 12.29 2.29 20.40
CA VAL A 170 11.96 0.86 20.49
C VAL A 170 10.45 0.70 20.61
N VAL A 171 9.82 0.06 19.62
CA VAL A 171 8.39 -0.24 19.59
C VAL A 171 8.14 -1.55 20.32
N ARG A 172 7.31 -1.52 21.37
CA ARG A 172 6.97 -2.68 22.19
C ARG A 172 5.72 -3.38 21.66
N TRP A 173 5.55 -4.66 21.98
CA TRP A 173 4.37 -5.43 21.55
C TRP A 173 3.06 -4.85 22.11
N ARG A 174 3.13 -4.25 23.31
CA ARG A 174 2.01 -3.52 23.91
C ARG A 174 1.59 -2.30 23.09
N ASP A 175 2.51 -1.59 22.45
CA ASP A 175 2.20 -0.39 21.65
C ASP A 175 1.27 -0.77 20.47
N PHE A 176 1.44 -1.96 19.89
CA PHE A 176 0.53 -2.51 18.89
C PHE A 176 -0.83 -2.92 19.46
N GLY A 177 -0.85 -3.53 20.64
CA GLY A 177 -2.11 -3.91 21.31
C GLY A 177 -2.96 -2.68 21.64
N ASP A 178 -2.34 -1.63 22.18
CA ASP A 178 -3.01 -0.36 22.50
C ASP A 178 -3.49 0.34 21.22
N ALA A 179 -2.72 0.31 20.14
CA ALA A 179 -3.16 0.86 18.85
C ALA A 179 -4.33 0.07 18.24
N LEU A 180 -4.30 -1.26 18.34
CA LEU A 180 -5.36 -2.13 17.80
C LEU A 180 -6.69 -1.92 18.52
N ALA A 181 -6.67 -1.59 19.81
CA ALA A 181 -7.87 -1.33 20.59
C ALA A 181 -8.62 -0.05 20.16
N GLU A 182 -7.92 0.91 19.57
CA GLU A 182 -8.50 2.19 19.13
C GLU A 182 -8.83 2.20 17.63
N LEU A 183 -8.19 1.34 16.83
CA LEU A 183 -8.38 1.30 15.39
C LEU A 183 -9.65 0.57 14.98
N THR A 184 -10.44 1.22 14.13
CA THR A 184 -11.62 0.63 13.49
C THR A 184 -11.25 0.22 12.05
N PRO A 185 -11.62 -0.98 11.58
CA PRO A 185 -11.38 -1.37 10.19
C PRO A 185 -12.04 -0.41 9.19
N SER A 186 -11.33 -0.07 8.12
CA SER A 186 -11.87 0.77 7.04
C SER A 186 -12.98 0.11 6.21
N LEU A 187 -13.00 -1.23 6.14
CA LEU A 187 -13.98 -1.99 5.37
C LEU A 187 -14.99 -2.70 6.27
N THR A 188 -16.26 -2.67 5.83
CA THR A 188 -17.32 -3.49 6.41
C THR A 188 -17.38 -4.88 5.79
N ASP A 189 -18.07 -5.81 6.45
CA ASP A 189 -18.31 -7.15 5.88
C ASP A 189 -19.16 -7.09 4.59
N ALA A 190 -20.04 -6.09 4.47
CA ALA A 190 -20.81 -5.85 3.25
C ALA A 190 -19.92 -5.40 2.09
N ASP A 191 -18.92 -4.56 2.36
CA ASP A 191 -17.95 -4.12 1.34
C ASP A 191 -17.09 -5.29 0.86
N LEU A 192 -16.62 -6.14 1.77
CA LEU A 192 -15.87 -7.34 1.41
C LEU A 192 -16.70 -8.29 0.55
N ALA A 193 -17.97 -8.51 0.89
CA ALA A 193 -18.87 -9.30 0.08
C ALA A 193 -19.15 -8.68 -1.31
N ARG A 194 -19.18 -7.35 -1.40
CA ARG A 194 -19.26 -6.64 -2.68
C ARG A 194 -17.99 -6.83 -3.51
N TYR A 195 -16.80 -6.68 -2.93
CA TYR A 195 -15.54 -6.88 -3.66
C TYR A 195 -15.30 -8.33 -4.07
N ARG A 196 -15.72 -9.33 -3.27
CA ARG A 196 -15.68 -10.74 -3.67
C ARG A 196 -16.55 -11.04 -4.89
N ARG A 197 -17.77 -10.50 -4.94
CA ARG A 197 -18.64 -10.63 -6.11
C ARG A 197 -18.04 -9.98 -7.35
N LEU A 198 -17.42 -8.81 -7.17
CA LEU A 198 -16.73 -8.11 -8.24
C LEU A 198 -15.57 -8.94 -8.80
N ARG A 199 -14.81 -9.63 -7.94
CA ARG A 199 -13.75 -10.54 -8.37
C ARG A 199 -14.27 -11.66 -9.28
N GLU A 200 -15.39 -12.28 -8.93
CA GLU A 200 -16.00 -13.36 -9.72
C GLU A 200 -16.49 -12.89 -11.09
N GLU A 201 -16.83 -11.61 -11.25
CA GLU A 201 -17.27 -11.03 -12.53
C GLU A 201 -16.10 -10.74 -13.48
N PHE A 202 -14.90 -10.52 -12.94
CA PHE A 202 -13.69 -10.16 -13.69
C PHE A 202 -12.66 -11.30 -13.84
N GLU A 203 -12.91 -12.48 -13.23
CA GLU A 203 -12.16 -13.74 -13.44
C GLU A 203 -12.83 -14.62 -14.52
#